data_AF-A0A383BDX3-F1
#
_entry.id   AF-A0A383BDX3-F1
#
_cell.length_a   1.000
_cell.length_b   1.000
_cell.length_c   1.000
_cell.angle_alpha   90.00
_cell.angle_beta   90.00
_cell.angle_gamma   90.00
#
_symmetry.space_group_name_H-M   'P 1'
#
loop_
_entity.id
_entity.type
_entity.pdbx_description
1 polymer ?
#
loop_
_entity_poly.entity_id
_entity_poly.type
_entity_poly.pdbx_seq_one_letter_code
_entity_poly.pdbx_strand_id
1 'polypeptide(L)'
;IVNGEILSHTVNELILNPNGMSYIQYSLKVKNTKYFDLSLFPLDKHQLIISIEHTALDRNNLLLVPDKDNTKVSSRVNIVGFIKNGINTIEKPHKYQSSKGNPAIKDNYENVFSQYRFALLIKRQGVSFFIKLFLLLFAAVIVAFLAEYSNETSEFLIGSLFAAVGSSYVMTGQLPKAGGITLAEIINLISIIIILLIMVKDTVVERAIMEDGIVDDYEEKMARYAGNMLFLFFFLNILALVSIVT
;
A
#
# COMPACT_ATOMS: atom_id res chain seq x y z
N ILE A 1 -1.08 -23.57 12.09
CA ILE A 1 -1.01 -22.30 11.32
C ILE A 1 -1.07 -21.16 12.31
N VAL A 2 -0.16 -20.19 12.21
CA VAL A 2 -0.16 -19.01 13.08
C VAL A 2 -1.02 -17.91 12.46
N ASN A 3 -1.86 -17.25 13.27
CA ASN A 3 -2.76 -16.15 12.86
C ASN A 3 -3.79 -16.56 11.79
N GLY A 4 -4.43 -17.72 11.95
CA GLY A 4 -5.47 -18.18 11.05
C GLY A 4 -6.08 -19.50 11.49
N GLU A 5 -7.00 -20.01 10.68
CA GLU A 5 -7.69 -21.27 10.89
C GLU A 5 -7.61 -22.16 9.64
N ILE A 6 -7.53 -23.47 9.87
CA ILE A 6 -7.65 -24.47 8.81
C ILE A 6 -9.14 -24.75 8.63
N LEU A 7 -9.66 -24.45 7.44
CA LEU A 7 -11.06 -24.68 7.10
C LEU A 7 -11.32 -26.13 6.71
N SER A 8 -10.38 -26.73 5.98
CA SER A 8 -10.42 -28.15 5.62
C SER A 8 -9.02 -28.67 5.31
N HIS A 9 -8.83 -29.97 5.50
CA HIS A 9 -7.63 -30.66 5.08
C HIS A 9 -7.94 -32.06 4.56
N THR A 10 -7.10 -32.54 3.65
CA THR A 10 -7.11 -33.93 3.18
C THR A 10 -5.66 -34.42 3.18
N VAL A 11 -5.45 -35.63 3.69
CA VAL A 11 -4.13 -36.25 3.77
C VAL A 11 -4.10 -37.42 2.81
N ASN A 12 -3.13 -37.41 1.89
CA ASN A 12 -2.81 -38.54 1.05
C ASN A 12 -1.42 -39.01 1.45
N GLU A 13 -1.35 -40.11 2.20
CA GLU A 13 -0.10 -40.76 2.53
C GLU A 13 0.28 -41.71 1.37
N LEU A 14 1.48 -41.53 0.83
CA LEU A 14 2.07 -42.46 -0.13
C LEU A 14 3.38 -42.93 0.47
N ILE A 15 3.39 -44.13 1.04
CA ILE A 15 4.63 -44.76 1.50
C ILE A 15 5.39 -45.23 0.26
N LEU A 16 6.26 -44.36 -0.27
CA LEU A 16 7.19 -44.72 -1.33
C LEU A 16 8.46 -45.25 -0.69
N ASN A 17 8.70 -46.56 -0.78
CA ASN A 17 9.88 -47.21 -0.20
C ASN A 17 11.14 -47.30 -1.11
N PRO A 18 11.58 -46.30 -1.89
CA PRO A 18 13.00 -46.20 -2.21
C PRO A 18 13.71 -45.54 -1.02
N ASN A 19 14.57 -46.29 -0.34
CA ASN A 19 15.54 -45.80 0.67
C ASN A 19 14.99 -45.40 2.06
N GLY A 20 13.83 -45.91 2.48
CA GLY A 20 13.30 -45.66 3.82
C GLY A 20 12.74 -44.24 4.04
N MET A 21 12.44 -43.52 2.96
CA MET A 21 11.72 -42.25 3.02
C MET A 21 10.21 -42.48 2.97
N SER A 22 9.45 -41.67 3.71
CA SER A 22 7.98 -41.66 3.59
C SER A 22 7.55 -40.37 2.91
N TYR A 23 6.58 -40.45 2.01
CA TYR A 23 6.00 -39.28 1.36
C TYR A 23 4.57 -39.04 1.87
N ILE A 24 4.31 -37.83 2.36
CA ILE A 24 3.00 -37.43 2.83
C ILE A 24 2.61 -36.14 2.11
N GLN A 25 1.42 -36.14 1.53
CA GLN A 25 0.86 -34.97 0.87
C GLN A 25 -0.35 -34.45 1.63
N TYR A 26 -0.33 -33.15 1.95
CA TYR A 26 -1.45 -32.43 2.55
C TYR A 26 -2.08 -31.49 1.52
N SER A 27 -3.40 -31.56 1.38
CA SER A 27 -4.20 -30.52 0.72
C SER A 27 -4.89 -29.69 1.80
N LEU A 28 -4.67 -28.38 1.82
CA LEU A 28 -5.13 -27.50 2.90
C LEU A 28 -5.94 -26.33 2.32
N LYS A 29 -7.09 -26.03 2.95
CA LYS A 29 -7.80 -24.77 2.78
C LYS A 29 -7.69 -23.96 4.06
N VAL A 30 -7.17 -22.74 3.96
CA VAL A 30 -6.78 -21.92 5.12
C VAL A 30 -7.39 -20.54 4.99
N LYS A 31 -7.87 -20.00 6.11
CA LYS A 31 -8.18 -18.58 6.25
C LYS A 31 -7.13 -17.96 7.17
N ASN A 32 -6.41 -16.94 6.67
CA ASN A 32 -5.33 -16.30 7.41
C ASN A 32 -5.66 -14.82 7.62
N THR A 33 -5.38 -14.32 8.82
CA THR A 33 -5.49 -12.90 9.15
C THR A 33 -4.11 -12.29 9.10
N LYS A 34 -3.94 -11.31 8.23
CA LYS A 34 -2.66 -10.63 8.05
C LYS A 34 -2.83 -9.12 8.15
N TYR A 35 -1.91 -8.49 8.85
CA TYR A 35 -1.74 -7.04 8.84
C TYR A 35 -1.17 -6.56 7.49
N PHE A 36 -1.72 -5.48 6.97
CA PHE A 36 -1.26 -4.77 5.78
C PHE A 36 -0.77 -3.39 6.20
N ASP A 37 0.49 -3.09 5.88
CA ASP A 37 1.08 -1.76 6.09
C ASP A 37 0.74 -0.84 4.92
N LEU A 38 -0.16 0.11 5.15
CA LEU A 38 -0.69 1.00 4.11
C LEU A 38 0.03 2.35 4.04
N SER A 39 1.14 2.56 4.75
CA SER A 39 1.85 3.85 4.75
C SER A 39 2.24 4.29 3.33
N LEU A 40 2.57 3.35 2.44
CA LEU A 40 2.92 3.65 1.05
C LEU A 40 1.76 3.53 0.07
N PHE A 41 0.51 3.35 0.52
CA PHE A 41 -0.63 3.26 -0.39
C PHE A 41 -0.70 4.46 -1.36
N PRO A 42 -0.89 4.26 -2.68
CA PRO A 42 -1.19 3.00 -3.40
C PRO A 42 0.02 2.21 -3.93
N LEU A 43 1.24 2.54 -3.51
CA LEU A 43 2.51 1.92 -3.93
C LEU A 43 2.96 0.79 -3.00
N ASP A 44 2.06 0.33 -2.13
CA ASP A 44 2.30 -0.70 -1.13
C ASP A 44 2.65 -2.07 -1.73
N LYS A 45 3.56 -2.75 -1.04
CA LYS A 45 4.03 -4.10 -1.34
C LYS A 45 3.85 -4.95 -0.09
N HIS A 46 3.36 -6.16 -0.25
CA HIS A 46 3.09 -7.06 0.85
C HIS A 46 3.60 -8.47 0.58
N GLN A 47 3.73 -9.24 1.65
CA GLN A 47 4.12 -10.65 1.59
C GLN A 47 3.01 -11.45 2.23
N LEU A 48 2.23 -12.25 1.50
CA LEU A 48 1.26 -13.15 2.13
C LEU A 48 2.02 -14.34 2.69
N ILE A 49 2.11 -14.43 4.03
CA ILE A 49 2.95 -15.43 4.71
C ILE A 49 2.06 -16.53 5.27
N ILE A 50 2.38 -17.77 4.92
CA ILE A 50 1.84 -18.97 5.53
C ILE A 50 2.96 -19.59 6.35
N SER A 51 2.73 -19.70 7.66
CA SER A 51 3.67 -20.33 8.61
C SER A 51 3.16 -21.70 9.03
N ILE A 52 4.00 -22.70 8.85
CA ILE A 52 3.78 -24.10 9.24
C ILE A 52 4.85 -24.49 10.25
N GLU A 53 4.43 -25.12 11.34
CA GLU A 53 5.31 -25.63 12.39
C GLU A 53 4.65 -26.85 13.02
N HIS A 54 5.45 -27.73 13.63
CA HIS A 54 4.92 -28.85 14.38
C HIS A 54 4.44 -28.39 15.76
N THR A 55 3.35 -28.98 16.24
CA THR A 55 2.71 -28.56 17.50
C THR A 55 3.49 -28.98 18.74
N ALA A 56 4.16 -30.15 18.68
CA ALA A 56 4.78 -30.80 19.84
C ALA A 56 6.30 -31.04 19.73
N LEU A 57 6.87 -31.03 18.53
CA LEU A 57 8.27 -31.41 18.31
C LEU A 57 9.08 -30.13 18.14
N ASP A 58 10.09 -29.97 18.99
CA ASP A 58 11.02 -28.85 18.92
C ASP A 58 11.94 -28.96 17.69
N ARG A 59 12.75 -27.93 17.47
CA ARG A 59 13.69 -27.86 16.34
C ARG A 59 14.79 -28.92 16.39
N ASN A 60 15.12 -29.45 17.56
CA ASN A 60 16.15 -30.48 17.71
C ASN A 60 15.63 -31.85 17.27
N ASN A 61 14.35 -32.12 17.49
CA ASN A 61 13.70 -33.37 17.10
C ASN A 61 13.12 -33.31 15.68
N LEU A 62 12.75 -32.13 15.18
CA LEU A 62 12.22 -31.95 13.83
C LEU A 62 12.69 -30.63 13.20
N LEU A 63 13.43 -30.74 12.11
CA LEU A 63 13.84 -29.61 11.27
C LEU A 63 13.08 -29.64 9.94
N LEU A 64 12.33 -28.58 9.64
CA LEU A 64 11.61 -28.44 8.37
C LEU A 64 12.53 -27.82 7.32
N VAL A 65 12.84 -28.53 6.24
CA VAL A 65 13.70 -28.01 5.16
C VAL A 65 12.83 -27.60 3.96
N PRO A 66 12.82 -26.30 3.58
CA PRO A 66 12.11 -25.84 2.37
C PRO A 66 12.68 -26.45 1.10
N ASP A 67 11.82 -27.02 0.26
CA ASP A 67 12.15 -27.31 -1.14
C ASP A 67 12.00 -26.03 -1.97
N LYS A 68 13.12 -25.36 -2.25
CA LYS A 68 13.13 -24.08 -3.00
C LYS A 68 12.90 -24.28 -4.49
N ASP A 69 13.27 -25.43 -5.05
CA ASP A 69 13.25 -25.68 -6.49
C ASP A 69 11.86 -26.12 -6.98
N ASN A 70 11.12 -26.85 -6.13
CA ASN A 70 9.80 -27.37 -6.47
C ASN A 70 8.64 -26.62 -5.81
N THR A 71 8.88 -25.58 -5.01
CA THR A 71 7.80 -24.71 -4.53
C THR A 71 7.32 -23.81 -5.66
N LYS A 72 6.01 -23.86 -5.98
CA LYS A 72 5.41 -23.05 -7.05
C LYS A 72 4.03 -22.52 -6.66
N VAL A 73 3.62 -21.44 -7.32
CA VAL A 73 2.24 -20.92 -7.27
C VAL A 73 1.63 -21.07 -8.64
N SER A 74 0.41 -21.61 -8.70
CA SER A 74 -0.30 -21.79 -9.97
C SER A 74 -0.47 -20.48 -10.74
N SER A 75 -0.30 -20.53 -12.06
CA SER A 75 -0.52 -19.38 -12.96
C SER A 75 -1.94 -18.82 -12.82
N ARG A 76 -2.92 -19.67 -12.50
CA ARG A 76 -4.34 -19.33 -12.32
C ARG A 76 -4.66 -18.58 -11.03
N VAL A 77 -3.74 -18.53 -10.06
CA VAL A 77 -3.97 -17.75 -8.83
C VAL A 77 -3.98 -16.27 -9.19
N ASN A 78 -5.11 -15.61 -8.95
CA ASN A 78 -5.28 -14.18 -9.12
C ASN A 78 -5.75 -13.57 -7.79
N ILE A 79 -5.26 -12.36 -7.49
CA ILE A 79 -5.58 -11.63 -6.27
C ILE A 79 -6.11 -10.27 -6.71
N VAL A 80 -7.38 -10.01 -6.43
CA VAL A 80 -8.03 -8.76 -6.86
C VAL A 80 -7.26 -7.55 -6.31
N GLY A 81 -6.91 -6.61 -7.20
CA GLY A 81 -6.16 -5.40 -6.85
C GLY A 81 -4.64 -5.57 -6.72
N PHE A 82 -4.11 -6.80 -6.85
CA PHE A 82 -2.68 -7.07 -6.72
C PHE A 82 -2.13 -7.88 -7.89
N ILE A 83 -0.82 -7.77 -8.11
CA ILE A 83 -0.06 -8.63 -9.02
C ILE A 83 0.98 -9.43 -8.22
N LYS A 84 1.20 -10.67 -8.63
CA LYS A 84 2.18 -11.59 -8.03
C LYS A 84 3.59 -11.09 -8.37
N ASN A 85 4.45 -11.02 -7.38
CA ASN A 85 5.83 -10.53 -7.50
C ASN A 85 6.86 -11.57 -7.03
N GLY A 86 6.53 -12.86 -7.20
CA GLY A 86 7.39 -13.98 -6.82
C GLY A 86 7.01 -14.66 -5.51
N ILE A 87 7.78 -15.66 -5.16
CA ILE A 87 7.62 -16.48 -3.96
C ILE A 87 8.95 -16.54 -3.19
N ASN A 88 8.88 -16.75 -1.90
CA ASN A 88 10.05 -17.01 -1.07
C ASN A 88 9.71 -18.08 -0.02
N THR A 89 10.63 -18.99 0.23
CA THR A 89 10.48 -20.05 1.23
C THR A 89 11.72 -20.14 2.11
N ILE A 90 11.49 -20.14 3.43
CA ILE A 90 12.56 -20.19 4.43
C ILE A 90 12.15 -21.06 5.62
N GLU A 91 13.13 -21.66 6.28
CA GLU A 91 13.00 -22.14 7.66
C GLU A 91 13.42 -21.00 8.58
N LYS A 92 12.69 -20.79 9.67
CA LYS A 92 13.08 -19.86 10.72
C LYS A 92 12.83 -20.49 12.09
N PRO A 93 13.79 -20.41 13.03
CA PRO A 93 13.53 -20.76 14.41
C PRO A 93 12.43 -19.86 15.00
N HIS A 94 11.40 -20.46 15.57
CA HIS A 94 10.32 -19.75 16.26
C HIS A 94 10.40 -20.06 17.76
N LYS A 95 10.77 -19.04 18.54
CA LYS A 95 10.86 -19.13 19.99
C LYS A 95 9.50 -18.82 20.63
N TYR A 96 9.05 -19.68 21.54
CA TYR A 96 7.93 -19.42 22.44
C TYR A 96 8.45 -19.14 23.85
N GLN A 97 8.10 -17.98 24.39
CA GLN A 97 8.28 -17.63 25.80
C GLN A 97 7.05 -18.04 26.62
N SER A 98 6.59 -19.27 26.43
CA SER A 98 5.42 -19.80 27.12
C SER A 98 5.53 -21.32 27.21
N SER A 99 5.17 -21.86 28.37
CA SER A 99 4.99 -23.30 28.57
C SER A 99 3.73 -23.85 27.86
N LYS A 100 2.94 -22.99 27.21
CA LYS A 100 1.64 -23.32 26.60
C LYS A 100 0.70 -24.04 27.58
N GLY A 101 0.83 -23.75 28.87
CA GLY A 101 0.04 -24.36 29.94
C GLY A 101 0.52 -25.77 30.37
N ASN A 102 1.68 -26.23 29.92
CA ASN A 102 2.25 -27.51 30.35
C ASN A 102 2.95 -27.36 31.73
N PRO A 103 2.43 -27.99 32.80
CA PRO A 103 2.99 -27.88 34.14
C PRO A 103 4.33 -28.61 34.32
N ALA A 104 4.71 -29.50 33.39
CA ALA A 104 6.00 -30.21 33.43
C ALA A 104 7.17 -29.32 32.96
N ILE A 105 6.88 -28.16 32.38
CA ILE A 105 7.88 -27.24 31.85
C ILE A 105 8.20 -26.20 32.93
N LYS A 106 9.48 -26.06 33.30
CA LYS A 106 9.94 -25.07 34.28
C LYS A 106 9.62 -23.64 33.83
N ASP A 107 9.42 -22.75 34.81
CA ASP A 107 9.37 -21.31 34.57
C ASP A 107 10.64 -20.86 33.83
N ASN A 108 10.49 -19.93 32.86
CA ASN A 108 11.55 -19.45 31.96
C ASN A 108 12.08 -20.45 30.91
N TYR A 109 11.37 -21.54 30.62
CA TYR A 109 11.76 -22.45 29.54
C TYR A 109 11.49 -21.84 28.14
N GLU A 110 12.55 -21.68 27.34
CA GLU A 110 12.45 -21.28 25.94
C GLU A 110 12.28 -22.53 25.05
N ASN A 111 11.10 -22.69 24.45
CA ASN A 111 10.92 -23.69 23.41
C ASN A 111 11.20 -23.10 22.03
N VAL A 112 12.05 -23.77 21.26
CA VAL A 112 12.37 -23.36 19.88
C VAL A 112 11.82 -24.40 18.90
N PHE A 113 10.89 -23.98 18.05
CA PHE A 113 10.31 -24.81 17.01
C PHE A 113 10.90 -24.46 15.65
N SER A 114 11.02 -25.46 14.77
CA SER A 114 11.30 -25.21 13.36
C SER A 114 10.02 -24.73 12.67
N GLN A 115 10.05 -23.52 12.11
CA GLN A 115 8.91 -22.95 11.39
C GLN A 115 9.24 -22.75 9.92
N TYR A 116 8.54 -23.48 9.07
CA TYR A 116 8.52 -23.26 7.63
C TYR A 116 7.65 -22.04 7.31
N ARG A 117 8.19 -21.11 6.51
CA ARG A 117 7.48 -19.92 6.04
C ARG A 117 7.47 -19.88 4.53
N PHE A 118 6.28 -19.95 3.97
CA PHE A 118 6.02 -19.64 2.57
C PHE A 118 5.51 -18.21 2.46
N ALA A 119 6.12 -17.40 1.59
CA ALA A 119 5.73 -16.03 1.33
C ALA A 119 5.39 -15.85 -0.15
N LEU A 120 4.16 -15.46 -0.45
CA LEU A 120 3.76 -14.95 -1.76
C LEU A 120 3.91 -13.43 -1.77
N LEU A 121 4.85 -12.93 -2.56
CA LEU A 121 5.08 -11.50 -2.71
C LEU A 121 3.99 -10.92 -3.62
N ILE A 122 3.34 -9.85 -3.18
CA ILE A 122 2.30 -9.15 -3.93
C ILE A 122 2.60 -7.64 -3.94
N LYS A 123 2.28 -6.98 -5.04
CA LYS A 123 2.31 -5.51 -5.17
C LYS A 123 0.99 -5.03 -5.78
N ARG A 124 0.54 -3.81 -5.46
CA ARG A 124 -0.68 -3.27 -6.08
C ARG A 124 -0.55 -3.19 -7.60
N GLN A 125 -1.71 -3.17 -8.27
CA GLN A 125 -1.77 -2.93 -9.71
C GLN A 125 -1.12 -1.58 -10.05
N GLY A 126 -0.42 -1.55 -11.19
CA GLY A 126 0.44 -0.44 -11.61
C GLY A 126 -0.31 0.83 -12.02
N VAL A 127 0.25 1.56 -13.00
CA VAL A 127 -0.13 2.93 -13.37
C VAL A 127 -1.64 3.14 -13.56
N SER A 128 -2.38 2.16 -14.07
CA SER A 128 -3.84 2.28 -14.24
C SER A 128 -4.60 2.48 -12.92
N PHE A 129 -4.21 1.78 -11.86
CA PHE A 129 -4.84 1.96 -10.54
C PHE A 129 -4.51 3.34 -9.97
N PHE A 130 -3.25 3.77 -10.10
CA PHE A 130 -2.79 5.09 -9.68
C PHE A 130 -3.58 6.21 -10.37
N ILE A 131 -3.71 6.18 -11.71
CA ILE A 131 -4.47 7.20 -12.46
C ILE A 131 -5.93 7.20 -12.03
N LYS A 132 -6.56 6.04 -11.86
CA LYS A 132 -7.97 5.97 -11.42
C LYS A 132 -8.18 6.54 -10.02
N LEU A 133 -7.23 6.30 -9.12
CA LEU A 133 -7.30 6.78 -7.74
C LEU A 133 -7.22 8.32 -7.66
N PHE A 134 -6.36 8.93 -8.49
CA PHE A 134 -6.09 10.37 -8.44
C PHE A 134 -6.76 11.17 -9.57
N LEU A 135 -7.61 10.56 -10.40
CA LEU A 135 -8.21 11.23 -11.56
C LEU A 135 -8.95 12.52 -11.18
N LEU A 136 -9.76 12.47 -10.12
CA LEU A 136 -10.52 13.64 -9.64
C LEU A 136 -9.59 14.72 -9.06
N LEU A 137 -8.52 14.32 -8.37
CA LEU A 137 -7.50 15.23 -7.88
C LEU A 137 -6.75 15.93 -9.02
N PHE A 138 -6.37 15.18 -10.05
CA PHE A 138 -5.69 15.74 -11.23
C PHE A 138 -6.58 16.73 -11.97
N ALA A 139 -7.87 16.39 -12.13
CA ALA A 139 -8.84 17.32 -12.71
C ALA A 139 -8.96 18.59 -11.85
N ALA A 140 -9.02 18.47 -10.52
CA ALA A 140 -9.07 19.62 -9.62
C ALA A 140 -7.85 20.53 -9.80
N VAL A 141 -6.64 19.99 -9.77
CA VAL A 141 -5.40 20.81 -9.90
C VAL A 141 -5.31 21.47 -11.28
N ILE A 142 -5.69 20.76 -12.36
CA ILE A 142 -5.76 21.36 -13.71
C ILE A 142 -6.76 22.51 -13.74
N VAL A 143 -7.93 22.35 -13.12
CA VAL A 143 -8.94 23.41 -13.06
C VAL A 143 -8.44 24.63 -12.28
N ALA A 144 -7.76 24.43 -11.14
CA ALA A 144 -7.14 25.54 -10.40
C ALA A 144 -6.07 26.26 -11.22
N PHE A 145 -5.31 25.51 -12.03
CA PHE A 145 -4.33 26.12 -12.94
C PHE A 145 -4.99 26.91 -14.07
N LEU A 146 -6.06 26.38 -14.67
CA LEU A 146 -6.81 27.08 -15.72
C LEU A 146 -7.49 28.36 -15.20
N ALA A 147 -7.80 28.41 -13.90
CA ALA A 147 -8.35 29.60 -13.26
C ALA A 147 -7.46 30.84 -13.48
N GLU A 148 -6.13 30.68 -13.48
CA GLU A 148 -5.18 31.80 -13.66
C GLU A 148 -5.22 32.45 -15.06
N TYR A 149 -5.89 31.82 -16.01
CA TYR A 149 -6.06 32.30 -17.38
C TYR A 149 -7.51 32.63 -17.71
N SER A 150 -8.39 32.57 -16.72
CA SER A 150 -9.82 32.85 -16.83
C SER A 150 -10.17 34.22 -16.27
N ASN A 151 -11.29 34.79 -16.71
CA ASN A 151 -11.86 35.99 -16.10
C ASN A 151 -12.68 35.66 -14.84
N GLU A 152 -13.12 34.40 -14.69
CA GLU A 152 -13.99 33.93 -13.59
C GLU A 152 -13.20 33.13 -12.55
N THR A 153 -12.04 33.64 -12.12
CA THR A 153 -11.03 32.87 -11.37
C THR A 153 -11.57 32.27 -10.07
N SER A 154 -12.37 33.04 -9.32
CA SER A 154 -12.96 32.60 -8.05
C SER A 154 -13.82 31.33 -8.19
N GLU A 155 -14.60 31.21 -9.26
CA GLU A 155 -15.52 30.07 -9.47
C GLU A 155 -14.75 28.77 -9.75
N PHE A 156 -13.72 28.86 -10.59
CA PHE A 156 -12.83 27.74 -10.90
C PHE A 156 -12.05 27.28 -9.67
N LEU A 157 -11.54 28.21 -8.86
CA LEU A 157 -10.78 27.88 -7.65
C LEU A 157 -11.65 27.21 -6.58
N ILE A 158 -12.85 27.73 -6.34
CA ILE A 158 -13.82 27.12 -5.42
C ILE A 158 -14.20 25.71 -5.91
N GLY A 159 -14.52 25.56 -7.19
CA GLY A 159 -14.84 24.26 -7.79
C GLY A 159 -13.69 23.26 -7.68
N SER A 160 -12.46 23.71 -7.91
CA SER A 160 -11.25 22.89 -7.75
C SER A 160 -11.07 22.43 -6.30
N LEU A 161 -11.21 23.33 -5.32
CA LEU A 161 -11.06 22.99 -3.92
C LEU A 161 -12.08 21.94 -3.48
N PHE A 162 -13.35 22.08 -3.87
CA PHE A 162 -14.39 21.10 -3.59
C PHE A 162 -14.10 19.74 -4.26
N ALA A 163 -13.62 19.73 -5.50
CA ALA A 163 -13.24 18.51 -6.19
C ALA A 163 -12.05 17.80 -5.50
N ALA A 164 -11.04 18.55 -5.05
CA ALA A 164 -9.88 18.00 -4.34
C ALA A 164 -10.27 17.42 -2.97
N VAL A 165 -11.12 18.11 -2.21
CA VAL A 165 -11.66 17.60 -0.94
C VAL A 165 -12.53 16.36 -1.17
N GLY A 166 -13.38 16.37 -2.20
CA GLY A 166 -14.19 15.21 -2.60
C GLY A 166 -13.32 14.01 -2.99
N SER A 167 -12.22 14.23 -3.71
CA SER A 167 -11.22 13.19 -4.02
C SER A 167 -10.65 12.55 -2.75
N SER A 168 -10.25 13.38 -1.78
CA SER A 168 -9.74 12.90 -0.48
C SER A 168 -10.78 12.06 0.27
N TYR A 169 -12.04 12.49 0.26
CA TYR A 169 -13.14 11.75 0.90
C TYR A 169 -13.38 10.38 0.25
N VAL A 170 -13.43 10.32 -1.09
CA VAL A 170 -13.60 9.05 -1.83
C VAL A 170 -12.44 8.09 -1.57
N MET A 171 -11.22 8.60 -1.50
CA MET A 171 -10.02 7.80 -1.24
C MET A 171 -10.00 7.25 0.19
N THR A 172 -10.26 8.10 1.20
CA THR A 172 -10.27 7.67 2.61
C THR A 172 -11.32 6.60 2.89
N GLY A 173 -12.45 6.62 2.17
CA GLY A 173 -13.46 5.56 2.23
C GLY A 173 -13.00 4.18 1.74
N GLN A 174 -11.91 4.09 0.97
CA GLN A 174 -11.35 2.83 0.49
C GLN A 174 -10.30 2.23 1.45
N LEU A 175 -9.84 3.03 2.41
CA LEU A 175 -8.84 2.62 3.39
C LEU A 175 -9.51 2.10 4.66
N PRO A 176 -9.01 1.01 5.26
CA PRO A 176 -9.42 0.67 6.61
C PRO A 176 -9.04 1.83 7.55
N LYS A 177 -9.81 2.00 8.62
CA LYS A 177 -9.50 2.98 9.68
C LYS A 177 -8.20 2.57 10.38
N ALA A 178 -7.06 2.97 9.83
CA ALA A 178 -5.73 2.78 10.40
C ALA A 178 -5.25 4.10 10.99
N GLY A 179 -4.44 4.05 12.06
CA GLY A 179 -4.03 5.23 12.81
C GLY A 179 -2.91 6.08 12.18
N GLY A 180 -2.55 5.87 10.91
CA GLY A 180 -1.43 6.54 10.25
C GLY A 180 -1.83 7.19 8.93
N ILE A 181 -1.08 8.23 8.54
CA ILE A 181 -1.26 8.93 7.27
C ILE A 181 -0.57 8.13 6.14
N THR A 182 -1.31 7.89 5.07
CA THR A 182 -0.83 7.20 3.86
C THR A 182 -0.22 8.18 2.86
N LEU A 183 0.64 7.67 1.97
CA LEU A 183 1.20 8.47 0.87
C LEU A 183 0.12 9.12 0.00
N ALA A 184 -1.00 8.42 -0.25
CA ALA A 184 -2.12 8.97 -1.02
C ALA A 184 -2.80 10.16 -0.32
N GLU A 185 -2.93 10.12 1.01
CA GLU A 185 -3.41 11.24 1.82
C GLU A 185 -2.44 12.42 1.78
N ILE A 186 -1.12 12.17 1.82
CA ILE A 186 -0.11 13.21 1.67
C ILE A 186 -0.22 13.89 0.29
N ILE A 187 -0.39 13.12 -0.78
CA ILE A 187 -0.55 13.66 -2.14
C ILE A 187 -1.80 14.55 -2.24
N ASN A 188 -2.94 14.10 -1.70
CA ASN A 188 -4.16 14.91 -1.68
C ASN A 188 -3.97 16.17 -0.83
N LEU A 189 -3.36 16.06 0.35
CA LEU A 189 -3.12 17.19 1.24
C LEU A 189 -2.24 18.26 0.57
N ILE A 190 -1.12 17.85 -0.04
CA ILE A 190 -0.23 18.77 -0.76
C ILE A 190 -0.98 19.45 -1.91
N SER A 191 -1.80 18.70 -2.66
CA SER A 191 -2.57 19.25 -3.77
C SER A 191 -3.61 20.28 -3.30
N ILE A 192 -4.29 20.02 -2.18
CA ILE A 192 -5.22 20.97 -1.56
C ILE A 192 -4.46 22.23 -1.11
N ILE A 193 -3.29 22.08 -0.50
CA ILE A 193 -2.45 23.22 -0.10
C ILE A 193 -2.04 24.05 -1.32
N ILE A 194 -1.64 23.41 -2.43
CA ILE A 194 -1.30 24.12 -3.67
C ILE A 194 -2.50 24.91 -4.20
N ILE A 195 -3.69 24.30 -4.25
CA ILE A 195 -4.93 25.00 -4.68
C ILE A 195 -5.22 26.20 -3.77
N LEU A 196 -5.09 26.03 -2.45
CA LEU A 196 -5.27 27.13 -1.49
C LEU A 196 -4.23 28.24 -1.67
N LEU A 197 -2.98 27.91 -1.97
CA LEU A 197 -1.94 28.91 -2.24
C LEU A 197 -2.24 29.69 -3.52
N ILE A 198 -2.70 29.02 -4.59
CA ILE A 198 -3.16 29.70 -5.81
C ILE A 198 -4.32 30.64 -5.49
N MET A 199 -5.28 30.18 -4.68
CA MET A 199 -6.43 30.98 -4.28
C MET A 199 -6.05 32.21 -3.45
N VAL A 200 -5.18 32.05 -2.42
CA VAL A 200 -4.69 33.17 -1.62
C VAL A 200 -3.92 34.17 -2.48
N LYS A 201 -3.04 33.69 -3.36
CA LYS A 201 -2.31 34.53 -4.31
C LYS A 201 -3.27 35.35 -5.16
N ASP A 202 -4.26 34.71 -5.77
CA ASP A 202 -5.23 35.36 -6.65
C ASP A 202 -6.03 36.44 -5.93
N THR A 203 -6.54 36.14 -4.72
CA THR A 203 -7.26 37.12 -3.89
C THR A 203 -6.39 38.32 -3.50
N VAL A 204 -5.10 38.12 -3.21
CA VAL A 204 -4.19 39.22 -2.87
C VAL A 204 -3.93 40.13 -4.07
N VAL A 205 -3.72 39.54 -5.26
CA VAL A 205 -3.51 40.28 -6.51
C VAL A 205 -4.77 41.07 -6.90
N GLU A 206 -5.94 40.43 -6.86
CA GLU A 206 -7.22 41.10 -7.16
C GLU A 206 -7.46 42.28 -6.21
N ARG A 207 -7.17 42.10 -4.91
CA ARG A 207 -7.31 43.17 -3.93
C ARG A 207 -6.31 44.31 -4.15
N ALA A 208 -5.05 44.03 -4.46
CA ALA A 208 -4.05 45.06 -4.74
C ALA A 208 -4.46 45.92 -5.93
N ILE A 209 -4.95 45.29 -7.01
CA ILE A 209 -5.50 45.98 -8.20
C ILE A 209 -6.68 46.89 -7.82
N MET A 210 -7.57 46.43 -6.93
CA MET A 210 -8.71 47.21 -6.46
C MET A 210 -8.32 48.40 -5.58
N GLU A 211 -7.30 48.28 -4.73
CA GLU A 211 -6.85 49.34 -3.82
C GLU A 211 -6.09 50.45 -4.57
N ASP A 212 -5.22 50.10 -5.53
CA ASP A 212 -4.39 51.07 -6.24
C ASP A 212 -5.06 51.64 -7.51
N GLY A 213 -6.09 50.98 -8.05
CA GLY A 213 -6.81 51.41 -9.27
C GLY A 213 -5.95 51.42 -10.54
N ILE A 214 -4.70 51.00 -10.43
CA ILE A 214 -3.72 50.85 -11.51
C ILE A 214 -3.52 49.34 -11.69
N VAL A 215 -3.81 48.83 -12.88
CA VAL A 215 -3.41 47.47 -13.25
C VAL A 215 -1.92 47.50 -13.54
N ASP A 216 -1.09 47.13 -12.58
CA ASP A 216 0.33 46.94 -12.83
C ASP A 216 0.53 45.59 -13.54
N ASP A 217 0.74 45.66 -14.86
CA ASP A 217 1.03 44.52 -15.74
C ASP A 217 2.21 43.68 -15.23
N TYR A 218 3.10 44.26 -14.41
CA TYR A 218 4.18 43.53 -13.75
C TYR A 218 3.67 42.56 -12.67
N GLU A 219 2.73 42.97 -11.82
CA GLU A 219 2.21 42.14 -10.73
C GLU A 219 1.41 40.95 -11.26
N GLU A 220 0.61 41.18 -12.30
CA GLU A 220 -0.17 40.14 -12.96
C GLU A 220 0.76 39.11 -13.65
N LYS A 221 1.82 39.57 -14.33
CA LYS A 221 2.83 38.69 -14.92
C LYS A 221 3.56 37.88 -13.84
N MET A 222 3.97 38.51 -12.75
CA MET A 222 4.63 37.84 -11.62
C MET A 222 3.73 36.77 -11.00
N ALA A 223 2.44 37.07 -10.81
CA ALA A 223 1.46 36.12 -10.28
C ALA A 223 1.25 34.90 -11.21
N ARG A 224 1.24 35.11 -12.52
CA ARG A 224 1.19 34.02 -13.52
C ARG A 224 2.47 33.19 -13.53
N TYR A 225 3.64 33.81 -13.38
CA TYR A 225 4.91 33.07 -13.25
C TYR A 225 4.94 32.19 -12.00
N ALA A 226 4.48 32.71 -10.85
CA ALA A 226 4.39 31.94 -9.60
C ALA A 226 3.45 30.75 -9.75
N GLY A 227 2.31 30.94 -10.40
CA GLY A 227 1.35 29.87 -10.70
C GLY A 227 1.89 28.79 -11.63
N ASN A 228 2.54 29.18 -12.72
CA ASN A 228 3.26 28.26 -13.61
C ASN A 228 4.34 27.46 -12.88
N MET A 229 5.05 28.09 -11.93
CA MET A 229 6.05 27.40 -11.11
C MET A 229 5.41 26.36 -10.18
N LEU A 230 4.28 26.68 -9.53
CA LEU A 230 3.52 25.74 -8.70
C LEU A 230 2.98 24.56 -9.52
N PHE A 231 2.44 24.84 -10.71
CA PHE A 231 1.96 23.80 -11.62
C PHE A 231 3.08 22.90 -12.12
N LEU A 232 4.22 23.47 -12.51
CA LEU A 232 5.39 22.70 -12.92
C LEU A 232 5.92 21.84 -11.78
N PHE A 233 6.00 22.38 -10.56
CA PHE A 233 6.38 21.62 -9.38
C PHE A 233 5.44 20.43 -9.15
N PHE A 234 4.13 20.65 -9.22
CA PHE A 234 3.13 19.58 -9.12
C PHE A 234 3.34 18.52 -10.21
N PHE A 235 3.46 18.94 -11.47
CA PHE A 235 3.61 18.05 -12.61
C PHE A 235 4.87 17.18 -12.52
N LEU A 236 6.01 17.77 -12.12
CA LEU A 236 7.27 17.04 -11.93
C LEU A 236 7.17 15.98 -10.81
N ASN A 237 6.50 16.32 -9.69
CA ASN A 237 6.28 15.37 -8.60
C ASN A 237 5.38 14.21 -9.04
N ILE A 238 4.32 14.49 -9.80
CA ILE A 238 3.46 13.43 -10.36
C ILE A 238 4.24 12.54 -11.33
N LEU A 239 5.05 13.12 -12.22
CA LEU A 239 5.87 12.34 -13.15
C LEU A 239 6.86 11.43 -12.40
N ALA A 240 7.50 11.94 -11.34
CA ALA A 240 8.38 11.16 -10.47
C ALA A 240 7.61 10.00 -9.82
N LEU A 241 6.40 10.23 -9.29
CA LEU A 241 5.56 9.19 -8.70
C LEU A 241 5.16 8.12 -9.73
N VAL A 242 4.74 8.52 -10.94
CA VAL A 242 4.38 7.59 -12.02
C VAL A 242 5.58 6.74 -12.44
N SER A 243 6.79 7.30 -12.43
CA SER A 243 8.02 6.55 -12.72
C SER A 243 8.31 5.46 -11.68
N ILE A 244 7.94 5.67 -10.42
CA ILE A 244 8.10 4.68 -9.34
C ILE A 244 7.04 3.55 -9.47
N VAL A 245 5.87 3.88 -10.02
CA VAL A 245 4.75 2.93 -10.21
C VAL A 245 5.01 1.97 -11.38
N THR A 246 5.75 2.43 -12.39
CA THR A 246 6.03 1.70 -13.64
C THR A 246 7.08 0.61 -13.40
#